data_AF-A0A9P1F0A6-F1
#
_entry.id   AF-A0A9P1F0A6-F1
#
_cell.length_a   1.000
_cell.length_b   1.000
_cell.length_c   1.000
_cell.angle_alpha   90.00
_cell.angle_beta   90.00
_cell.angle_gamma   90.00
#
_symmetry.space_group_name_H-M   'P 1'
#
loop_
_entity.id
_entity.type
_entity.pdbx_description
1 polymer ?
#
loop_
_entity_poly.entity_id
_entity_poly.type
_entity_poly.pdbx_seq_one_letter_code
_entity_poly.pdbx_strand_id
1 'polypeptide(L)'
;MISDPHIDEEAIRKKVDSELKKGGTFDKIRKQATEHIRESSTLERIEKEMLEKVDEIMKSWTSNSSREEMQRKLRDALARNDKVINDINRQTRIELDKNWVNQILDAEIEKKISKIFENHQ
;
A
#
# COMPACT_ATOMS: atom_id res chain seq x y z
N MET A 1 -10.11 -47.63 -17.62
CA MET A 1 -9.09 -46.94 -16.80
C MET A 1 -8.62 -45.72 -17.57
N ILE A 2 -8.98 -44.54 -17.10
CA ILE A 2 -8.17 -43.32 -16.92
C ILE A 2 -9.09 -42.49 -16.02
N SER A 3 -8.81 -42.50 -14.71
CA SER A 3 -9.47 -41.61 -13.77
C SER A 3 -9.07 -40.20 -14.14
N ASP A 4 -10.04 -39.39 -14.54
CA ASP A 4 -9.85 -37.95 -14.70
C ASP A 4 -9.25 -37.42 -13.38
N PRO A 5 -8.01 -36.91 -13.35
CA PRO A 5 -7.46 -36.35 -12.14
C PRO A 5 -8.26 -35.07 -11.91
N HIS A 6 -9.28 -35.14 -11.07
CA HIS A 6 -10.04 -33.97 -10.65
C HIS A 6 -9.04 -32.93 -10.15
N ILE A 7 -8.87 -31.86 -10.94
CA ILE A 7 -8.01 -30.75 -10.58
C ILE A 7 -8.69 -30.06 -9.40
N ASP A 8 -8.06 -30.14 -8.23
CA ASP A 8 -8.54 -29.43 -7.04
C ASP A 8 -8.20 -27.93 -7.17
N GLU A 9 -9.13 -27.19 -7.77
CA GLU A 9 -9.01 -25.74 -7.99
C GLU A 9 -8.80 -24.97 -6.68
N GLU A 10 -9.40 -25.42 -5.57
CA GLU A 10 -9.26 -24.76 -4.28
C GLU A 10 -7.85 -24.95 -3.71
N ALA A 11 -7.30 -26.16 -3.84
CA ALA A 11 -5.92 -26.45 -3.47
C ALA A 11 -4.92 -25.64 -4.31
N ILE A 12 -5.15 -25.52 -5.62
CA ILE A 12 -4.32 -24.70 -6.52
C ILE A 12 -4.38 -23.23 -6.09
N ARG A 13 -5.57 -22.69 -5.86
CA ARG A 13 -5.76 -21.30 -5.43
C ARG A 13 -5.02 -21.01 -4.12
N LYS A 14 -5.14 -21.90 -3.11
CA LYS A 14 -4.43 -21.76 -1.83
C LYS A 14 -2.91 -21.81 -2.01
N LYS A 15 -2.42 -22.69 -2.91
CA LYS A 15 -1.00 -22.82 -3.19
C LYS A 15 -0.44 -21.58 -3.90
N VAL A 16 -1.14 -21.05 -4.90
CA VAL A 16 -0.78 -19.80 -5.57
C VAL A 16 -0.76 -18.63 -4.60
N ASP A 17 -1.81 -18.46 -3.77
CA ASP A 17 -1.86 -17.40 -2.75
C ASP A 17 -0.69 -17.48 -1.77
N SER A 18 -0.40 -18.68 -1.24
CA SER A 18 0.75 -18.91 -0.36
C SER A 18 2.08 -18.54 -1.04
N GLU A 19 2.27 -18.91 -2.31
CA GLU A 19 3.51 -18.63 -3.04
C GLU A 19 3.68 -17.15 -3.41
N LEU A 20 2.59 -16.44 -3.71
CA LEU A 20 2.61 -14.99 -3.93
C LEU A 20 2.97 -14.24 -2.63
N LYS A 21 2.44 -14.69 -1.49
CA LYS A 21 2.78 -14.15 -0.17
C LYS A 21 4.24 -14.40 0.19
N LYS A 22 4.74 -15.64 0.05
CA LYS A 22 6.15 -15.98 0.29
C LYS A 22 7.11 -15.23 -0.64
N GLY A 23 6.72 -15.03 -1.90
CA GLY A 23 7.52 -14.32 -2.90
C GLY A 23 7.57 -12.80 -2.71
N GLY A 24 6.79 -12.26 -1.77
CA GLY A 24 6.68 -10.82 -1.52
C GLY A 24 6.11 -10.05 -2.71
N THR A 25 5.31 -10.69 -3.57
CA THR A 25 4.76 -10.06 -4.79
C THR A 25 3.90 -8.85 -4.42
N PHE A 26 3.05 -8.99 -3.40
CA PHE A 26 2.23 -7.90 -2.89
C PHE A 26 3.06 -6.76 -2.28
N ASP A 27 4.16 -7.07 -1.58
CA ASP A 27 5.04 -6.05 -1.00
C ASP A 27 5.76 -5.24 -2.08
N LYS A 28 6.19 -5.90 -3.17
CA LYS A 28 6.80 -5.23 -4.33
C LYS A 28 5.82 -4.28 -5.02
N ILE A 29 4.60 -4.76 -5.29
CA ILE A 29 3.53 -3.92 -5.87
C ILE A 29 3.23 -2.74 -4.96
N ARG A 30 3.13 -2.96 -3.64
CA ARG A 30 2.89 -1.89 -2.67
C ARG A 30 4.01 -0.85 -2.65
N LYS A 31 5.26 -1.28 -2.75
CA LYS A 31 6.42 -0.38 -2.81
C LYS A 31 6.40 0.47 -4.09
N GLN A 32 6.18 -0.14 -5.25
CA GLN A 32 6.08 0.57 -6.53
C GLN A 32 4.89 1.53 -6.55
N ALA A 33 3.72 1.10 -6.05
CA ALA A 33 2.57 1.98 -5.92
C ALA A 33 2.89 3.19 -5.03
N THR A 34 3.60 2.98 -3.92
CA THR A 34 4.05 4.09 -3.06
C THR A 34 5.00 5.05 -3.78
N GLU A 35 5.90 4.53 -4.63
CA GLU A 35 6.82 5.36 -5.44
C GLU A 35 6.04 6.20 -6.46
N HIS A 36 5.06 5.62 -7.16
CA HIS A 36 4.20 6.38 -8.08
C HIS A 36 3.32 7.43 -7.37
N ILE A 37 2.86 7.12 -6.15
CA ILE A 37 2.09 8.07 -5.35
C ILE A 37 2.96 9.24 -4.87
N ARG A 38 4.27 9.06 -4.69
CA ARG A 38 5.19 10.17 -4.34
C ARG A 38 5.25 11.24 -5.41
N GLU A 39 5.02 10.88 -6.66
CA GLU A 39 4.98 11.81 -7.80
C GLU A 39 3.57 12.42 -7.99
N SER A 40 2.62 12.12 -7.10
CA SER A 40 1.26 12.64 -7.17
C SER A 40 1.20 14.07 -6.65
N SER A 41 0.56 14.96 -7.42
CA SER A 41 0.18 16.31 -6.99
C SER A 41 -0.70 16.33 -5.74
N THR A 42 -1.38 15.22 -5.43
CA THR A 42 -2.11 15.07 -4.16
C THR A 42 -1.16 14.96 -2.97
N LEU A 43 -0.02 14.28 -3.13
CA LEU A 43 0.97 14.14 -2.07
C LEU A 43 1.67 15.47 -1.81
N GLU A 44 2.02 16.20 -2.86
CA GLU A 44 2.55 17.57 -2.76
C GLU A 44 1.58 18.51 -2.01
N ARG A 45 0.27 18.44 -2.32
CA ARG A 45 -0.76 19.19 -1.58
C ARG A 45 -0.78 18.79 -0.10
N ILE A 46 -0.73 17.49 0.20
CA ILE A 46 -0.72 16.99 1.57
C ILE A 46 0.52 17.52 2.30
N GLU A 47 1.71 17.43 1.71
CA GLU A 47 2.95 17.95 2.30
C GLU A 47 2.81 19.44 2.62
N LYS A 48 2.28 20.24 1.69
CA LYS A 48 2.03 21.67 1.90
C LYS A 48 1.04 21.94 3.05
N GLU A 49 -0.12 21.27 3.06
CA GLU A 49 -1.12 21.41 4.13
C GLU A 49 -0.54 21.02 5.51
N MET A 50 0.36 20.04 5.55
CA MET A 50 1.02 19.60 6.78
C MET A 50 2.05 20.62 7.27
N LEU A 51 2.86 21.18 6.37
CA LEU A 51 3.81 22.24 6.69
C LEU A 51 3.10 23.52 7.16
N GLU A 52 2.00 23.91 6.52
CA GLU A 52 1.18 25.05 6.93
C GLU A 52 0.63 24.86 8.35
N LYS A 53 0.15 23.66 8.70
CA LYS A 53 -0.28 23.34 10.08
C LYS A 53 0.87 23.43 11.09
N VAL A 54 2.08 22.99 10.71
CA VAL A 54 3.27 23.14 11.57
C VAL A 54 3.57 24.62 11.80
N ASP A 55 3.52 25.45 10.75
CA ASP A 55 3.73 26.90 10.85
C ASP A 55 2.66 27.59 11.70
N GLU A 56 1.39 27.21 11.57
CA GLU A 56 0.29 27.70 12.41
C GLU A 56 0.52 27.36 13.88
N ILE A 57 0.92 26.12 14.15
CA ILE A 57 1.28 25.69 15.50
C ILE A 57 2.42 26.56 16.00
N MET A 58 3.54 26.67 15.27
CA MET A 58 4.68 27.50 15.65
C MET A 58 4.32 28.97 15.88
N LYS A 59 3.41 29.55 15.09
CA LYS A 59 2.94 30.94 15.25
C LYS A 59 2.00 31.13 16.44
N SER A 60 1.25 30.10 16.83
CA SER A 60 0.39 30.12 18.02
C SER A 60 1.18 30.04 19.34
N TRP A 61 2.52 30.03 19.28
CA TRP A 61 3.36 29.86 20.45
C TRP A 61 3.58 31.18 21.19
N THR A 62 3.47 31.06 22.51
CA THR A 62 3.82 32.10 23.47
C THR A 62 5.11 31.72 24.20
N SER A 63 5.86 32.71 24.71
CA SER A 63 7.15 32.54 25.40
C SER A 63 7.15 31.60 26.63
N ASN A 64 5.98 31.14 27.09
CA ASN A 64 5.82 30.24 28.24
C ASN A 64 5.51 28.77 27.88
N SER A 65 5.44 28.39 26.59
CA SER A 65 5.16 27.00 26.22
C SER A 65 6.37 26.09 26.44
N SER A 66 6.18 24.94 27.11
CA SER A 66 7.23 23.95 27.31
C SER A 66 7.44 23.08 26.07
N ARG A 67 8.65 22.53 25.90
CA ARG A 67 8.99 21.62 24.78
C ARG A 67 8.05 20.40 24.68
N GLU A 68 7.66 19.86 25.82
CA GLU A 68 6.75 18.70 25.92
C GLU A 68 5.34 19.07 25.47
N GLU A 69 4.88 20.26 25.83
CA GLU A 69 3.56 20.74 25.42
C GLU A 69 3.49 21.02 23.92
N MET A 70 4.59 21.52 23.33
CA MET A 70 4.74 21.66 21.88
C MET A 70 4.66 20.32 21.16
N GLN A 71 5.43 19.32 21.63
CA GLN A 71 5.43 17.99 21.05
C GLN A 71 4.05 17.33 21.14
N ARG A 72 3.33 17.54 22.24
CA ARG A 72 1.95 17.08 22.41
C ARG A 72 1.01 17.74 21.39
N LYS A 73 1.03 19.07 21.27
CA LYS A 73 0.19 19.81 20.30
C LYS A 73 0.45 19.39 18.86
N LEU A 74 1.72 19.18 18.50
CA LEU A 74 2.11 18.63 17.20
C LEU A 74 1.53 17.23 16.99
N ARG A 75 1.75 16.29 17.93
CA ARG A 75 1.20 14.93 17.83
C ARG A 75 -0.31 14.93 17.71
N ASP A 76 -1.01 15.76 18.47
CA ASP A 76 -2.47 15.86 18.45
C ASP A 76 -3.01 16.43 17.14
N ALA A 77 -2.27 17.35 16.50
CA ALA A 77 -2.63 17.91 15.20
C ALA A 77 -2.36 16.93 14.05
N LEU A 78 -1.29 16.15 14.14
CA LEU A 78 -0.95 15.08 13.21
C LEU A 78 -1.93 13.90 13.32
N ALA A 79 -2.29 13.52 14.56
CA ALA A 79 -3.19 12.40 14.84
C ALA A 79 -4.64 12.65 14.41
N ARG A 80 -5.07 13.92 14.36
CA ARG A 80 -6.43 14.33 13.96
C ARG A 80 -6.58 14.62 12.46
N ASN A 81 -5.70 14.10 11.62
CA ASN A 81 -5.73 14.36 10.18
C ASN A 81 -6.32 13.20 9.37
N ASP A 82 -7.53 12.77 9.75
CA ASP A 82 -8.29 11.71 9.05
C ASP A 82 -8.44 12.00 7.56
N LYS A 83 -8.55 13.28 7.18
CA LYS A 83 -8.58 13.73 5.79
C LYS A 83 -7.32 13.31 5.02
N VAL A 84 -6.14 13.52 5.60
CA VAL A 84 -4.85 13.12 4.98
C VAL A 84 -4.72 11.60 4.88
N ILE A 85 -5.12 10.87 5.92
CA ILE A 85 -5.13 9.40 5.91
C ILE A 85 -6.05 8.89 4.80
N ASN A 86 -7.25 9.47 4.67
CA ASN A 86 -8.20 9.11 3.63
C ASN A 86 -7.68 9.47 2.23
N ASP A 87 -7.03 10.61 2.06
CA ASP A 87 -6.43 11.02 0.78
C ASP A 87 -5.31 10.06 0.35
N ILE A 88 -4.43 9.65 1.28
CA ILE A 88 -3.37 8.65 1.02
C ILE A 88 -3.97 7.30 0.66
N ASN A 89 -4.97 6.83 1.41
CA ASN A 89 -5.64 5.56 1.14
C ASN A 89 -6.34 5.57 -0.24
N ARG A 90 -6.98 6.69 -0.58
CA ARG A 90 -7.63 6.87 -1.89
C ARG A 90 -6.62 6.82 -3.03
N GLN A 91 -5.50 7.54 -2.91
CA GLN A 91 -4.43 7.50 -3.92
C GLN A 91 -3.82 6.10 -4.05
N THR A 92 -3.62 5.42 -2.93
CA THR A 92 -3.15 4.02 -2.91
C THR A 92 -4.09 3.11 -3.68
N ARG A 93 -5.40 3.24 -3.48
CA ARG A 93 -6.39 2.44 -4.22
C ARG A 93 -6.37 2.73 -5.72
N ILE A 94 -6.35 4.00 -6.10
CA ILE A 94 -6.26 4.40 -7.52
C ILE A 94 -5.02 3.80 -8.19
N GLU A 95 -3.88 3.81 -7.49
CA GLU A 95 -2.64 3.24 -8.01
C GLU A 95 -2.72 1.73 -8.17
N LEU A 96 -3.31 1.04 -7.18
CA LEU A 96 -3.51 -0.42 -7.21
C LEU A 96 -4.51 -0.87 -8.27
N ASP A 97 -5.43 -0.01 -8.68
CA ASP A 97 -6.43 -0.30 -9.73
C ASP A 97 -5.87 -0.11 -11.17
N LYS A 98 -4.60 0.31 -11.33
CA LYS A 98 -4.01 0.53 -12.66
C LYS A 98 -3.66 -0.77 -13.38
N ASN A 99 -3.72 -0.73 -14.71
CA ASN A 99 -3.44 -1.89 -15.58
C ASN A 99 -2.07 -2.54 -15.35
N TRP A 100 -1.04 -1.77 -14.99
CA TRP A 100 0.29 -2.33 -14.75
C TRP A 100 0.31 -3.30 -13.56
N VAL A 101 -0.54 -3.07 -12.55
CA VAL A 101 -0.67 -3.95 -11.38
C VAL A 101 -1.26 -5.29 -11.81
N ASN A 102 -2.33 -5.25 -12.62
CA ASN A 102 -2.95 -6.46 -13.17
C ASN A 102 -1.96 -7.24 -14.04
N GLN A 103 -1.20 -6.56 -14.91
CA GLN A 103 -0.20 -7.21 -15.76
C GLN A 103 0.89 -7.95 -14.96
N ILE A 104 1.37 -7.34 -13.86
CA ILE A 104 2.36 -8.00 -12.99
C ILE A 104 1.73 -9.20 -12.28
N LEU A 105 0.51 -9.05 -11.76
CA LEU A 105 -0.19 -10.12 -11.05
C LEU A 105 -0.49 -11.30 -11.98
N ASP A 106 -1.00 -11.04 -13.19
CA ASP A 106 -1.32 -12.06 -14.18
C ASP A 106 -0.08 -12.86 -14.56
N ALA A 107 1.04 -12.18 -14.85
CA ALA A 107 2.30 -12.84 -15.19
C ALA A 107 2.86 -13.69 -14.05
N GLU A 108 2.79 -13.22 -12.80
CA GLU A 108 3.23 -14.01 -11.64
C GLU A 108 2.28 -15.19 -11.38
N ILE A 109 0.97 -15.01 -11.45
CA ILE A 109 -0.02 -16.08 -11.28
C ILE A 109 0.21 -17.16 -12.34
N GLU A 110 0.32 -16.80 -13.61
CA GLU A 110 0.59 -17.74 -14.70
C GLU A 110 1.87 -18.55 -14.44
N LYS A 111 2.96 -17.87 -14.08
CA LYS A 111 4.23 -18.53 -13.73
C LYS A 111 4.10 -19.49 -12.54
N LYS A 112 3.31 -19.15 -11.52
CA LYS A 112 3.08 -20.03 -10.35
C LYS A 112 2.21 -21.23 -10.72
N ILE A 113 1.16 -21.02 -11.51
CA ILE A 113 0.27 -22.07 -12.00
C ILE A 113 1.04 -23.06 -12.87
N SER A 114 1.81 -22.59 -13.85
CA SER A 114 2.63 -23.44 -14.72
C SER A 114 3.62 -24.30 -13.91
N LYS A 115 4.29 -23.71 -12.91
CA LYS A 115 5.16 -24.46 -12.01
C LYS A 115 4.43 -25.51 -11.18
N ILE A 116 3.19 -25.24 -10.76
CA ILE A 116 2.41 -26.23 -10.02
C ILE A 116 2.14 -27.43 -10.92
N PHE A 117 1.73 -27.21 -12.18
CA PHE A 117 1.47 -28.28 -13.12
C PHE A 117 2.72 -29.06 -13.54
N GLU A 118 3.86 -28.40 -13.76
CA GLU A 118 5.16 -29.05 -14.04
C GLU A 118 5.62 -29.98 -12.91
N ASN A 119 5.31 -29.66 -11.65
CA ASN A 119 5.68 -30.47 -10.49
C ASN A 119 4.66 -31.58 -10.16
N HIS A 120 3.55 -31.69 -10.90
CA HIS A 120 2.57 -32.77 -10.78
C HIS A 120 2.63 -33.77 -11.95
N GLN A 121 3.64 -33.66 -12.83
CA GLN A 121 4.06 -34.69 -13.79
C GLN A 121 5.19 -35.53 -13.21
#